data_AF-A0A922CKX0-F1
#
_entry.id   AF-A0A922CKX0-F1
#
_cell.length_a   1.000
_cell.length_b   1.000
_cell.length_c   1.000
_cell.angle_alpha   90.00
_cell.angle_beta   90.00
_cell.angle_gamma   90.00
#
_symmetry.space_group_name_H-M   'P 1'
#
loop_
_entity.id
_entity.type
_entity.pdbx_description
1 polymer ?
#
loop_
_entity_poly.entity_id
_entity_poly.type
_entity_poly.pdbx_seq_one_letter_code
_entity_poly.pdbx_strand_id
1 'polypeptide(L)'
;MELEHNKSLAFLDVLVIRNPDQTLSHTVYRKQTHTDKYLNGESHHHPKKLATVGKSLFQRARGICDEKHLAAELQHVKQVLRDNKLQIPRRRHRNRVKPATVERVSVVEICERSHRQDWLHPEACFNKNLFQAA
;
A
#
# COMPACT_ATOMS: atom_id res chain seq x y z
N MET A 1 -0.14 -2.51 -24.29
CA MET A 1 -1.33 -3.14 -23.68
C MET A 1 -0.85 -4.38 -22.93
N GLU A 2 -1.36 -4.62 -21.73
CA GLU A 2 -1.05 -5.84 -20.99
C GLU A 2 -1.95 -6.97 -21.44
N LEU A 3 -1.39 -8.18 -21.54
CA LEU A 3 -2.05 -9.33 -22.15
C LEU A 3 -2.00 -10.52 -21.20
N GLU A 4 -3.14 -11.17 -21.05
CA GLU A 4 -3.27 -12.40 -20.26
C GLU A 4 -2.62 -13.56 -21.01
N HIS A 5 -1.80 -14.33 -20.31
CA HIS A 5 -1.17 -15.54 -20.81
C HIS A 5 -1.33 -16.65 -19.78
N ASN A 6 -1.75 -17.84 -20.20
CA ASN A 6 -1.89 -19.01 -19.33
C ASN A 6 -2.72 -18.72 -18.07
N LYS A 7 -3.85 -18.01 -18.21
CA LYS A 7 -4.73 -17.60 -17.09
C LYS A 7 -4.06 -16.67 -16.07
N SER A 8 -2.99 -15.99 -16.48
CA SER A 8 -2.25 -15.08 -15.64
C SER A 8 -1.99 -13.75 -16.36
N LEU A 9 -2.08 -12.66 -15.63
CA LEU A 9 -1.84 -11.31 -16.11
C LEU A 9 -0.83 -10.64 -15.19
N ALA A 10 0.33 -10.27 -15.74
CA ALA A 10 1.31 -9.47 -15.04
C ALA A 10 0.96 -7.98 -15.20
N PHE A 11 0.69 -7.30 -14.08
CA PHE A 11 0.48 -5.85 -14.01
C PHE A 11 1.39 -5.27 -12.94
N LEU A 12 2.27 -4.35 -13.33
CA LEU A 12 3.28 -3.75 -12.45
C LEU A 12 4.11 -4.82 -11.71
N ASP A 13 3.96 -4.90 -10.38
CA ASP A 13 4.61 -5.84 -9.48
C ASP A 13 3.69 -6.96 -8.98
N VAL A 14 2.52 -7.10 -9.59
CA VAL A 14 1.49 -8.09 -9.23
C VAL A 14 1.30 -9.06 -10.39
N LEU A 15 1.28 -10.35 -10.05
CA LEU A 15 0.84 -11.42 -10.94
C LEU A 15 -0.57 -11.80 -10.51
N VAL A 16 -1.55 -11.47 -11.34
CA VAL A 16 -2.95 -11.86 -11.14
C VAL A 16 -3.18 -13.20 -11.82
N ILE A 17 -3.79 -14.14 -11.13
CA ILE A 17 -4.01 -15.51 -11.60
C ILE A 17 -5.50 -15.80 -11.51
N ARG A 18 -6.09 -16.27 -12.61
CA ARG A 18 -7.48 -16.70 -12.66
C ARG A 18 -7.59 -18.17 -12.30
N ASN A 19 -8.20 -18.45 -11.15
CA ASN A 19 -8.40 -19.79 -10.64
C ASN A 19 -9.54 -20.53 -11.39
N PRO A 20 -9.60 -21.87 -11.34
CA PRO A 20 -10.67 -22.66 -11.98
C PRO A 20 -12.07 -22.35 -11.43
N ASP A 21 -12.16 -21.95 -10.16
CA ASP A 21 -13.39 -21.54 -9.47
C ASP A 21 -13.84 -20.11 -9.81
N GLN A 22 -13.22 -19.49 -10.82
CA GLN A 22 -13.44 -18.10 -11.26
C GLN A 22 -13.03 -17.03 -10.25
N THR A 23 -12.37 -17.40 -9.14
CA THR A 23 -11.76 -16.42 -8.23
C THR A 23 -10.42 -15.93 -8.78
N LEU A 24 -9.94 -14.80 -8.23
CA LEU A 24 -8.63 -14.25 -8.55
C LEU A 24 -7.67 -14.49 -7.40
N SER A 25 -6.52 -15.06 -7.73
CA SER A 25 -5.35 -15.13 -6.85
C SER A 25 -4.34 -14.06 -7.26
N HIS A 26 -3.50 -13.65 -6.32
CA HIS A 26 -2.50 -12.61 -6.56
C HIS A 26 -1.21 -12.90 -5.78
N THR A 27 -0.09 -12.67 -6.46
CA THR A 27 1.26 -12.82 -5.90
C THR A 27 2.22 -11.81 -6.52
N VAL A 28 3.45 -11.73 -6.02
CA VAL A 28 4.46 -10.80 -6.53
C VAL A 28 4.94 -11.26 -7.90
N TYR A 29 4.84 -10.39 -8.91
CA TYR A 29 5.42 -10.64 -10.22
C TYR A 29 6.90 -10.29 -10.23
N ARG A 30 7.73 -11.23 -10.70
CA ARG A 30 9.17 -11.03 -10.94
C ARG A 30 9.45 -11.21 -12.41
N LYS A 31 10.01 -10.18 -13.05
CA LYS A 31 10.50 -10.28 -14.43
C LYS A 31 11.68 -11.25 -14.48
N GLN A 32 11.92 -11.86 -15.64
CA GLN A 32 13.08 -12.75 -15.86
C GLN A 32 14.43 -12.08 -15.56
N THR A 33 14.51 -10.75 -15.68
CA THR A 33 15.70 -9.95 -15.36
C THR A 33 15.83 -9.60 -13.87
N HIS A 34 14.89 -10.02 -13.01
CA HIS A 34 14.98 -9.79 -11.58
C HIS A 34 16.05 -10.69 -10.96
N THR A 35 17.08 -10.09 -10.37
CA THR A 35 18.26 -10.81 -9.84
C THR A 35 18.23 -10.99 -8.33
N ASP A 36 17.17 -10.52 -7.66
CA ASP A 36 17.08 -10.44 -6.20
C ASP A 36 18.28 -9.71 -5.54
N LYS A 37 18.95 -8.83 -6.27
CA LYS A 37 20.02 -7.97 -5.73
C LYS A 37 19.46 -6.64 -5.23
N TYR A 38 19.76 -6.35 -3.97
CA TYR A 38 19.38 -5.13 -3.27
C TYR A 38 20.65 -4.42 -2.74
N LEU A 39 20.51 -3.55 -1.74
CA LEU A 39 21.65 -2.98 -1.03
C LEU A 39 22.46 -4.09 -0.35
N ASN A 40 23.78 -4.10 -0.56
CA ASN A 40 24.68 -4.96 0.19
C ASN A 40 24.67 -4.57 1.67
N GLY A 41 24.32 -5.49 2.56
CA GLY A 41 24.27 -5.24 4.00
C GLY A 41 25.62 -4.96 4.67
N GLU A 42 26.74 -5.30 4.02
CA GLU A 42 28.09 -4.98 4.50
C GLU A 42 28.61 -3.62 4.02
N SER A 43 27.85 -2.95 3.16
CA SER A 43 28.24 -1.60 2.73
C SER A 43 28.16 -0.61 3.89
N HIS A 44 28.91 0.48 3.81
CA HIS A 44 28.93 1.55 4.83
C HIS A 44 27.67 2.44 4.74
N HIS A 45 26.49 1.83 4.65
CA HIS A 45 25.21 2.54 4.75
C HIS A 45 24.73 2.53 6.19
N HIS A 46 24.12 3.63 6.61
CA HIS A 46 23.52 3.73 7.94
C HIS A 46 22.51 2.58 8.18
N PRO A 47 22.54 1.89 9.34
CA PRO A 47 21.71 0.69 9.59
C PRO A 47 20.20 0.89 9.33
N LYS A 48 19.69 2.09 9.62
CA LYS A 48 18.29 2.48 9.35
C LYS A 48 17.90 2.39 7.86
N LYS A 49 18.84 2.68 6.94
CA LYS A 49 18.61 2.59 5.49
C LYS A 49 18.54 1.13 5.06
N LEU A 50 19.49 0.31 5.51
CA LEU A 50 19.50 -1.14 5.27
C LEU A 50 18.23 -1.82 5.80
N ALA A 51 17.81 -1.48 7.02
CA ALA A 51 16.58 -2.01 7.62
C ALA A 51 15.30 -1.63 6.85
N THR A 52 15.30 -0.48 6.17
CA THR A 52 14.15 -0.04 5.36
C THR A 52 13.94 -0.96 4.16
N VAL A 53 15.00 -1.50 3.56
CA VAL A 53 14.91 -2.46 2.45
C VAL A 53 14.19 -3.72 2.89
N GLY A 54 14.62 -4.34 3.99
CA GLY A 54 13.94 -5.52 4.54
C GLY A 54 12.48 -5.23 4.89
N LYS A 55 12.21 -4.06 5.50
CA LYS A 55 10.85 -3.67 5.84
C LYS A 55 9.98 -3.51 4.59
N SER A 56 10.45 -2.86 3.54
CA SER A 56 9.66 -2.62 2.33
C SER A 56 9.30 -3.93 1.62
N LEU A 57 10.23 -4.88 1.52
CA LEU A 57 9.95 -6.19 0.92
C LEU A 57 8.88 -6.97 1.69
N PHE A 58 8.96 -6.98 3.03
CA PHE A 58 7.91 -7.60 3.85
C PHE A 58 6.56 -6.90 3.74
N GLN A 59 6.53 -5.57 3.60
CA GLN A 59 5.27 -4.84 3.38
C GLN A 59 4.68 -5.16 2.02
N ARG A 60 5.50 -5.20 0.97
CA ARG A 60 5.08 -5.57 -0.39
C ARG A 60 4.50 -6.97 -0.43
N ALA A 61 5.20 -7.95 0.14
CA ALA A 61 4.70 -9.33 0.23
C ALA A 61 3.29 -9.40 0.87
N ARG A 62 3.08 -8.68 1.97
CA ARG A 62 1.78 -8.63 2.66
C ARG A 62 0.70 -7.82 1.96
N GLY A 63 1.08 -6.83 1.15
CA GLY A 63 0.14 -6.01 0.41
C GLY A 63 -0.28 -6.64 -0.93
N ILE A 64 0.58 -7.50 -1.50
CA ILE A 64 0.41 -8.05 -2.85
C ILE A 64 0.00 -9.52 -2.85
N CYS A 65 0.38 -10.33 -1.84
CA CYS A 65 0.03 -11.75 -1.86
C CYS A 65 -1.28 -12.02 -1.15
N ASP A 66 -2.11 -12.87 -1.76
CA ASP A 66 -3.21 -13.52 -1.06
C ASP A 66 -2.70 -14.51 0.00
N GLU A 67 -3.63 -15.04 0.79
CA GLU A 67 -3.32 -15.98 1.88
C GLU A 67 -2.59 -17.24 1.39
N LYS A 68 -2.92 -17.72 0.19
CA LYS A 68 -2.33 -18.93 -0.41
C LYS A 68 -0.86 -18.72 -0.78
N HIS A 69 -0.51 -17.54 -1.31
CA HIS A 69 0.84 -17.25 -1.80
C HIS A 69 1.73 -16.53 -0.78
N LEU A 70 1.15 -15.90 0.25
CA LEU A 70 1.88 -15.07 1.21
C LEU A 70 2.98 -15.85 1.95
N ALA A 71 2.72 -17.08 2.35
CA ALA A 71 3.70 -17.88 3.10
C ALA A 71 4.97 -18.13 2.26
N ALA A 72 4.79 -18.55 1.00
CA ALA A 72 5.89 -18.79 0.07
C ALA A 72 6.68 -17.50 -0.22
N GLU A 73 5.97 -16.40 -0.48
CA GLU A 73 6.60 -15.10 -0.74
C GLU A 73 7.41 -14.61 0.47
N LEU A 74 6.90 -14.76 1.68
CA LEU A 74 7.64 -14.39 2.89
C LEU A 74 8.89 -15.25 3.11
N GLN A 75 8.87 -16.53 2.70
CA GLN A 75 10.07 -17.37 2.75
C GLN A 75 11.09 -16.93 1.71
N HIS A 76 10.66 -16.65 0.48
CA HIS A 76 11.51 -16.12 -0.55
C HIS A 76 12.17 -14.78 -0.12
N VAL A 77 11.39 -13.82 0.39
CA VAL A 77 11.94 -12.54 0.89
C VAL A 77 12.97 -12.74 2.00
N LYS A 78 12.76 -13.69 2.91
CA LYS A 78 13.78 -14.01 3.93
C LYS A 78 15.07 -14.53 3.33
N GLN A 79 14.97 -15.38 2.30
CA GLN A 79 16.13 -15.91 1.60
C GLN A 79 16.91 -14.78 0.93
N VAL A 80 16.22 -13.96 0.15
CA VAL A 80 16.77 -12.77 -0.50
C VAL A 80 17.50 -11.86 0.50
N LEU A 81 16.91 -11.60 1.67
CA LEU A 81 17.57 -10.77 2.68
C LEU A 81 18.84 -11.41 3.24
N ARG A 82 18.88 -12.73 3.42
CA ARG A 82 20.11 -13.44 3.82
C ARG A 82 21.19 -13.32 2.76
N ASP A 83 20.83 -13.51 1.49
CA ASP A 83 21.78 -13.46 0.37
C ASP A 83 22.36 -12.06 0.14
N ASN A 84 21.59 -11.01 0.49
CA ASN A 84 22.05 -9.63 0.45
C ASN A 84 22.68 -9.16 1.78
N LYS A 85 22.85 -10.06 2.76
CA LYS A 85 23.43 -9.76 4.09
C LYS A 85 22.64 -8.69 4.87
N LEU A 86 21.35 -8.58 4.59
CA LEU A 86 20.44 -7.61 5.19
C LEU A 86 19.69 -8.21 6.40
N GLN A 87 19.34 -7.35 7.36
CA GLN A 87 18.59 -7.76 8.54
C GLN A 87 17.14 -8.14 8.19
N ILE A 88 16.69 -9.30 8.69
CA ILE A 88 15.31 -9.73 8.58
C ILE A 88 14.45 -8.95 9.60
N PRO A 89 13.39 -8.24 9.16
CA PRO A 89 12.49 -7.55 10.08
C PRO A 89 11.83 -8.53 11.05
N ARG A 90 12.06 -8.33 12.35
CA ARG A 90 11.32 -9.07 13.39
C ARG A 90 9.85 -8.65 13.37
N ARG A 91 8.93 -9.61 13.54
CA ARG A 91 7.53 -9.30 13.85
C ARG A 91 7.52 -8.52 15.16
N ARG A 92 7.33 -7.21 15.08
CA ARG A 92 6.90 -6.46 16.26
C ARG A 92 5.47 -6.88 16.51
N HIS A 93 5.20 -7.54 17.64
CA HIS A 93 3.84 -7.59 18.18
C HIS A 93 3.45 -6.14 18.45
N ARG A 94 2.82 -5.51 17.47
CA ARG A 94 2.02 -4.33 17.73
C ARG A 94 0.63 -4.87 18.04
N ASN A 95 0.15 -4.63 19.25
CA ASN A 95 -1.29 -4.66 19.53
C ASN A 95 -1.90 -3.54 18.67
N ARG A 96 -2.13 -3.84 17.39
CA ARG A 96 -2.82 -2.94 16.49
C ARG A 96 -4.29 -3.08 16.84
N VAL A 97 -4.75 -2.24 17.77
CA VAL A 97 -6.17 -1.94 17.85
C VAL A 97 -6.53 -1.39 16.48
N LYS A 98 -7.34 -2.13 15.71
CA LYS A 98 -7.88 -1.60 14.47
C LYS A 98 -8.72 -0.38 14.90
N PRO A 99 -8.44 0.85 14.42
CA PRO A 99 -9.40 1.93 14.62
C PRO A 99 -10.73 1.47 14.03
N ALA A 100 -11.84 1.81 14.69
CA ALA A 100 -13.17 1.49 14.22
C ALA A 100 -13.26 1.85 12.73
N THR A 101 -13.72 0.90 11.90
CA THR A 101 -13.92 1.11 10.47
C THR A 101 -14.77 2.37 10.32
N VAL A 102 -14.21 3.45 9.75
CA VAL A 102 -15.04 4.59 9.35
C VAL A 102 -15.94 4.05 8.26
N GLU A 103 -17.22 3.96 8.56
CA GLU A 103 -18.25 3.59 7.59
C GLU A 103 -18.12 4.55 6.41
N ARG A 104 -17.92 4.00 5.20
CA ARG A 104 -17.83 4.83 4.00
C ARG A 104 -19.20 5.40 3.73
N VAL A 105 -19.43 6.62 4.19
CA VAL A 105 -20.60 7.42 3.83
C VAL A 105 -20.59 7.56 2.30
N SER A 106 -21.73 7.26 1.69
CA SER A 106 -21.86 7.33 0.24
C SER A 106 -21.64 8.77 -0.24
N VAL A 107 -21.09 8.96 -1.44
CA VAL A 107 -20.93 10.31 -2.03
C VAL A 107 -22.28 11.03 -2.14
N VAL A 108 -23.37 10.27 -2.25
CA VAL A 108 -24.75 10.75 -2.27
C VAL A 108 -25.14 11.38 -0.92
N GLU A 109 -24.91 10.69 0.20
CA GLU A 109 -25.18 11.22 1.55
C GLU A 109 -24.35 12.47 1.87
N ILE A 110 -23.13 12.57 1.35
CA ILE A 110 -22.29 13.78 1.53
C ILE A 110 -22.94 14.99 0.83
N CYS A 111 -23.47 14.79 -0.39
CA CYS A 111 -24.09 15.85 -1.18
C CYS A 111 -25.44 16.31 -0.58
N GLU A 112 -26.22 15.37 -0.05
CA GLU A 112 -27.51 15.65 0.60
C GLU A 112 -27.34 16.42 1.92
N ARG A 113 -26.25 16.20 2.67
CA ARG A 113 -25.94 16.97 3.88
C ARG A 113 -25.56 18.42 3.57
N SER A 114 -24.90 18.67 2.44
CA SER A 114 -24.60 20.04 1.98
C SER A 114 -25.84 20.81 1.52
N HIS A 115 -26.88 20.12 1.04
CA HIS A 115 -28.14 20.77 0.63
C HIS A 115 -29.09 21.09 1.79
N ARG A 116 -28.88 20.51 2.97
CA ARG A 116 -29.73 20.73 4.16
C ARG A 116 -29.23 21.84 5.10
N GLN A 117 -28.10 22.48 4.80
CA GLN A 117 -27.75 23.75 5.42
C GLN A 117 -28.49 24.85 4.66
N ASP A 118 -29.74 25.04 5.08
CA ASP A 118 -30.59 26.15 4.69
C ASP A 118 -29.82 27.47 4.81
N TRP A 119 -29.61 28.13 3.68
CA TRP A 119 -29.32 29.55 3.60
C TRP A 119 -30.58 30.35 4.02
N LEU A 120 -30.95 30.28 5.31
CA LEU A 120 -31.98 31.13 5.90
C LEU A 120 -31.37 32.49 6.29
N HIS A 121 -31.20 33.35 5.27
CA HIS A 121 -31.65 34.76 5.23
C HIS A 121 -30.76 35.64 4.32
N PRO A 122 -31.35 36.42 3.39
CA PRO A 122 -30.67 37.40 2.56
C PRO A 122 -30.58 38.78 3.27
N GLU A 123 -29.58 39.55 2.88
CA GLU A 123 -29.32 40.97 3.22
C GLU A 123 -28.78 41.31 4.63
N ALA A 124 -27.45 41.49 4.72
CA ALA A 124 -26.85 42.62 5.45
C ALA A 124 -25.33 42.73 5.18
N CYS A 125 -24.90 43.95 4.87
CA CYS A 125 -23.52 44.48 4.95
C CYS A 125 -22.53 44.00 3.87
N PHE A 126 -22.53 44.58 2.67
CA PHE A 126 -21.99 45.92 2.35
C PHE A 126 -20.52 46.13 2.78
N ASN A 127 -19.68 46.04 1.76
CA ASN A 127 -18.30 46.48 1.57
C ASN A 127 -17.76 47.57 2.53
N LYS A 128 -16.53 47.38 3.04
CA LYS A 128 -15.45 48.41 3.12
C LYS A 128 -14.13 47.79 3.60
N ASN A 129 -13.10 47.91 2.75
CA ASN A 129 -11.69 47.92 3.14
C ASN A 129 -11.47 48.80 4.37
N LEU A 130 -10.59 48.42 5.31
CA LEU A 130 -9.66 49.33 5.99
C LEU A 130 -8.70 48.58 6.94
N PHE A 131 -7.41 48.64 6.58
CA PHE A 131 -6.20 48.81 7.42
C PHE A 131 -5.77 47.84 8.54
N GLN A 132 -4.49 47.49 8.42
CA GLN A 132 -3.46 47.11 9.41
C GLN A 132 -3.61 47.64 10.85
N ALA A 133 -3.24 46.78 11.82
CA ALA A 133 -2.41 46.99 13.03
C ALA A 133 -2.66 45.79 13.97
N ALA A 134 -1.72 45.12 14.64
CA ALA A 134 -0.30 45.31 14.90
C ALA A 134 0.35 43.92 15.13
#